data_AF-A0A1U7YV91-F1
#
_entry.id   AF-A0A1U7YV91-F1
#
_cell.length_a   1.000
_cell.length_b   1.000
_cell.length_c   1.000
_cell.angle_alpha   90.00
_cell.angle_beta   90.00
_cell.angle_gamma   90.00
#
_symmetry.space_group_name_H-M   'P 1'
#
loop_
_entity.id
_entity.type
_entity.pdbx_description
1 polymer ?
#
loop_
_entity_poly.entity_id
_entity_poly.type
_entity_poly.pdbx_seq_one_letter_code
_entity_poly.pdbx_strand_id
1 'polypeptide(L)'
;MPDGQRIVVPTNGLGQGVDAVAQFLGTLARNWKLFPIDVDNWKKIPESTKNRAWEFVKRKFDLPDNSKAWALKNINIKWKMTLRKTYYKPNVPAIEQLDCPTPQIHKDQWVNLLCIWESDNFKKSSEVNKDNRSKKVINHCVGTKSYARIRKEAEDTGETFFKKTHTRKDGTPVDDASKEIMDKIDELLSQQTNENSERTTAAQDDMFAKALGKSERRALWA
;
A
#
# COMPACT_ATOMS: atom_id res chain seq x y z
N MET A 1 -13.72 21.66 -13.23
CA MET A 1 -12.36 21.98 -13.73
C MET A 1 -12.52 22.24 -15.21
N PRO A 2 -12.08 23.40 -15.74
CA PRO A 2 -12.05 23.64 -17.17
C PRO A 2 -11.20 22.57 -17.87
N ASP A 3 -11.54 22.24 -19.12
CA ASP A 3 -10.78 21.27 -19.91
C ASP A 3 -9.31 21.70 -20.03
N GLY A 4 -8.38 20.78 -19.72
CA GLY A 4 -6.95 20.95 -19.93
C GLY A 4 -6.09 21.29 -18.70
N GLN A 5 -6.66 21.76 -17.58
CA GLN A 5 -5.86 22.12 -16.39
C GLN A 5 -5.65 20.90 -15.47
N ARG A 6 -4.45 20.32 -15.48
CA ARG A 6 -4.05 19.20 -14.62
C ARG A 6 -3.53 19.70 -13.27
N ILE A 7 -3.81 18.95 -12.20
CA ILE A 7 -3.26 19.23 -10.87
C ILE A 7 -1.82 18.71 -10.85
N VAL A 8 -0.86 19.63 -10.71
CA VAL A 8 0.53 19.29 -10.45
C VAL A 8 0.62 18.75 -9.02
N VAL A 9 1.11 17.53 -8.87
CA VAL A 9 1.27 16.89 -7.56
C VAL A 9 2.74 16.54 -7.38
N PRO A 10 3.37 16.93 -6.26
CA PRO A 10 4.73 16.50 -6.00
C PRO A 10 4.77 14.98 -5.87
N THR A 11 5.63 14.35 -6.66
CA THR A 11 5.99 12.93 -6.53
C THR A 11 7.28 12.77 -5.73
N ASN A 12 7.48 11.63 -5.08
CA ASN A 12 8.82 11.23 -4.61
C ASN A 12 9.66 10.63 -5.75
N GLY A 13 10.91 10.23 -5.49
CA GLY A 13 11.80 9.62 -6.49
C GLY A 13 11.25 8.33 -7.13
N LEU A 14 10.22 7.72 -6.52
CA LEU A 14 9.52 6.53 -7.00
C LEU A 14 8.24 6.82 -7.80
N GLY A 15 7.96 8.10 -8.11
CA GLY A 15 6.76 8.51 -8.83
C GLY A 15 5.47 8.45 -8.00
N GLN A 16 5.55 8.31 -6.68
CA GLN A 16 4.35 8.21 -5.84
C GLN A 16 3.79 9.61 -5.58
N GLY A 17 2.56 9.87 -6.05
CA GLY A 17 1.87 11.13 -5.81
C GLY A 17 1.40 11.25 -4.36
N VAL A 18 1.58 12.43 -3.76
CA VAL A 18 1.15 12.69 -2.37
C VAL A 18 -0.38 12.80 -2.25
N ASP A 19 -0.87 12.43 -1.07
CA ASP A 19 -2.20 12.54 -0.45
C ASP A 19 -3.43 12.69 -1.38
N ALA A 20 -3.55 13.77 -2.17
CA ALA A 20 -4.66 14.01 -3.10
C ALA A 20 -4.82 12.90 -4.15
N VAL A 21 -3.71 12.36 -4.68
CA VAL A 21 -3.75 11.26 -5.66
C VAL A 21 -4.27 10.00 -4.99
N ALA A 22 -3.77 9.66 -3.80
CA ALA A 22 -4.19 8.46 -3.06
C ALA A 22 -5.70 8.48 -2.74
N GLN A 23 -6.26 9.66 -2.43
CA GLN A 23 -7.69 9.84 -2.23
C GLN A 23 -8.47 9.58 -3.52
N PHE A 24 -8.06 10.19 -4.64
CA PHE A 24 -8.70 10.00 -5.94
C PHE A 24 -8.68 8.53 -6.39
N LEU A 25 -7.55 7.84 -6.21
CA LEU A 25 -7.42 6.41 -6.50
C LEU A 25 -8.40 5.58 -5.66
N GLY A 26 -8.68 5.99 -4.41
CA GLY A 26 -9.70 5.36 -3.59
C GLY A 26 -11.13 5.59 -4.09
N THR A 27 -11.39 6.72 -4.76
CA THR A 27 -12.66 6.97 -5.45
C THR A 27 -12.79 6.11 -6.70
N LEU A 28 -11.72 5.99 -7.51
CA LEU A 28 -11.70 5.09 -8.66
C LEU A 28 -11.91 3.63 -8.26
N ALA A 29 -11.29 3.18 -7.17
CA ALA A 29 -11.43 1.83 -6.65
C ALA A 29 -12.88 1.47 -6.28
N ARG A 30 -13.69 2.48 -5.92
CA ARG A 30 -15.12 2.34 -5.57
C ARG A 30 -16.05 2.52 -6.77
N ASN A 31 -15.51 2.79 -7.96
CA ASN A 31 -16.29 2.81 -9.19
C ASN A 31 -16.50 1.36 -9.67
N TRP A 32 -17.51 0.69 -9.12
CA TRP A 32 -17.78 -0.73 -9.41
C TRP A 32 -18.28 -1.00 -10.83
N LYS A 33 -18.73 0.05 -11.55
CA LYS A 33 -18.99 -0.03 -12.99
C LYS A 33 -17.69 -0.15 -13.79
N LEU A 34 -16.63 0.54 -13.35
CA LEU A 34 -15.31 0.42 -13.97
C LEU A 34 -14.56 -0.83 -13.48
N PHE A 35 -14.68 -1.17 -12.20
CA PHE A 35 -14.02 -2.32 -11.58
C PHE A 35 -15.02 -3.32 -11.01
N PRO A 36 -15.49 -4.29 -11.82
CA PRO A 36 -16.52 -5.27 -11.46
C PRO A 36 -16.19 -6.13 -10.25
N ILE A 37 -16.98 -6.05 -9.18
CA ILE A 37 -16.64 -6.68 -7.89
C ILE A 37 -16.85 -8.20 -7.87
N ASP A 38 -17.52 -8.76 -8.86
CA ASP A 38 -17.73 -10.18 -9.08
C ASP A 38 -16.51 -10.91 -9.67
N VAL A 39 -15.40 -10.21 -9.91
CA VAL A 39 -14.13 -10.80 -10.33
C VAL A 39 -13.30 -11.19 -9.10
N ASP A 40 -13.05 -12.48 -8.90
CA ASP A 40 -12.33 -13.02 -7.73
C ASP A 40 -10.90 -12.49 -7.54
N ASN A 41 -10.19 -12.18 -8.62
CA ASN A 41 -8.78 -11.81 -8.59
C ASN A 41 -8.48 -10.60 -9.47
N TRP A 42 -7.75 -9.61 -8.92
CA TRP A 42 -7.30 -8.41 -9.66
C TRP A 42 -6.56 -8.73 -10.95
N LYS A 43 -5.83 -9.85 -11.01
CA LYS A 43 -5.14 -10.30 -12.22
C LYS A 43 -6.10 -10.58 -13.38
N LYS A 44 -7.34 -10.96 -13.08
CA LYS A 44 -8.40 -11.21 -14.09
C LYS A 44 -9.10 -9.93 -14.55
N ILE A 45 -8.83 -8.77 -13.92
CA ILE A 45 -9.32 -7.49 -14.43
C ILE A 45 -8.62 -7.19 -15.77
N PRO A 46 -9.38 -6.93 -16.85
CA PRO A 46 -8.81 -6.66 -18.16
C PRO A 46 -7.79 -5.51 -18.14
N GLU A 47 -6.73 -5.63 -18.93
CA GLU A 47 -5.71 -4.58 -19.02
C GLU A 47 -6.29 -3.29 -19.63
N SER A 48 -7.28 -3.39 -20.52
CA SER A 48 -8.04 -2.25 -21.05
C SER A 48 -8.71 -1.44 -19.94
N THR A 49 -9.31 -2.10 -18.94
CA THR A 49 -9.90 -1.46 -17.77
C THR A 49 -8.86 -0.73 -16.92
N LYS A 50 -7.70 -1.37 -16.69
CA LYS A 50 -6.58 -0.76 -15.96
C LYS A 50 -6.01 0.44 -16.71
N ASN A 51 -5.88 0.34 -18.03
CA ASN A 51 -5.44 1.44 -18.90
C ASN A 51 -6.42 2.62 -18.84
N ARG A 52 -7.72 2.34 -18.94
CA ARG A 52 -8.77 3.37 -18.82
C ARG A 52 -8.74 4.07 -17.46
N ALA A 53 -8.52 3.32 -16.38
CA ALA A 53 -8.34 3.92 -15.06
C ALA A 53 -7.10 4.81 -14.99
N TRP A 54 -5.99 4.38 -15.61
CA TRP A 54 -4.78 5.19 -15.71
C TRP A 54 -5.00 6.49 -16.51
N GLU A 55 -5.76 6.45 -17.60
CA GLU A 55 -6.15 7.65 -18.35
C GLU A 55 -6.94 8.63 -17.49
N PHE A 56 -7.88 8.16 -16.66
CA PHE A 56 -8.60 9.04 -15.73
C PHE A 56 -7.65 9.72 -14.73
N VAL A 57 -6.63 9.00 -14.26
CA VAL A 57 -5.60 9.58 -13.38
C VAL A 57 -4.81 10.65 -14.14
N LYS A 58 -4.30 10.35 -15.34
CA LYS A 58 -3.52 11.30 -16.16
C LYS A 58 -4.30 12.53 -16.64
N ARG A 59 -5.62 12.41 -16.79
CA ARG A 59 -6.48 13.56 -17.10
C ARG A 59 -6.58 14.53 -15.93
N LYS A 60 -6.49 14.04 -14.69
CA LYS A 60 -6.66 14.85 -13.48
C LYS A 60 -5.34 15.34 -12.90
N PHE A 61 -4.30 14.52 -12.97
CA PHE A 61 -3.00 14.77 -12.34
C PHE A 61 -1.88 14.69 -13.35
N ASP A 62 -0.88 15.53 -13.17
CA ASP A 62 0.37 15.44 -13.91
C ASP A 62 1.31 14.47 -13.19
N LEU A 63 1.30 13.20 -13.64
CA LEU A 63 2.10 12.12 -13.06
C LEU A 63 2.96 11.46 -14.14
N PRO A 64 4.22 11.11 -13.81
CA PRO A 64 5.09 10.39 -14.74
C PRO A 64 4.57 8.96 -14.96
N ASP A 65 4.83 8.39 -16.15
CA ASP A 65 4.27 7.08 -16.53
C ASP A 65 4.75 5.92 -15.64
N ASN A 66 5.92 6.03 -15.01
CA ASN A 66 6.41 5.07 -14.02
C ASN A 66 5.49 4.97 -12.76
N SER A 67 4.60 5.94 -12.55
CA SER A 67 3.62 5.96 -11.46
C SER A 67 2.44 5.00 -11.67
N LYS A 68 2.25 4.50 -12.90
CA LYS A 68 1.09 3.66 -13.26
C LYS A 68 0.99 2.42 -12.39
N ALA A 69 2.10 1.72 -12.16
CA ALA A 69 2.12 0.50 -11.36
C ALA A 69 1.70 0.77 -9.90
N TRP A 70 2.21 1.85 -9.32
CA TRP A 70 1.82 2.30 -7.98
C TRP A 70 0.34 2.69 -7.91
N ALA A 71 -0.15 3.43 -8.90
CA ALA A 71 -1.55 3.86 -8.95
C ALA A 71 -2.51 2.66 -9.01
N LEU A 72 -2.25 1.70 -9.90
CA LEU A 72 -3.04 0.48 -10.03
C LEU A 72 -2.97 -0.40 -8.78
N LYS A 73 -1.80 -0.49 -8.13
CA LYS A 73 -1.64 -1.19 -6.85
C LYS A 73 -2.52 -0.57 -5.76
N ASN A 74 -2.53 0.76 -5.66
CA ASN A 74 -3.38 1.49 -4.71
C ASN A 74 -4.87 1.26 -4.96
N ILE A 75 -5.29 1.23 -6.22
CA ILE A 75 -6.68 0.90 -6.60
C ILE A 75 -7.01 -0.52 -6.15
N ASN A 76 -6.17 -1.50 -6.49
CA ASN A 76 -6.36 -2.90 -6.13
C ASN A 76 -6.57 -3.09 -4.61
N ILE A 77 -5.68 -2.50 -3.79
CA ILE A 77 -5.76 -2.59 -2.33
C ILE A 77 -7.12 -2.10 -1.81
N LYS A 78 -7.69 -1.04 -2.42
CA LYS A 78 -8.93 -0.40 -1.96
C LYS A 78 -10.20 -0.99 -2.58
N TRP A 79 -10.09 -1.68 -3.71
CA TRP A 79 -11.20 -2.10 -4.57
C TRP A 79 -12.35 -2.81 -3.86
N LYS A 80 -12.06 -3.87 -3.10
CA LYS A 80 -13.06 -4.64 -2.34
C LYS A 80 -13.01 -4.41 -0.82
N MET A 81 -12.04 -3.63 -0.35
CA MET A 81 -11.78 -3.45 1.07
C MET A 81 -12.98 -2.81 1.79
N THR A 82 -13.52 -1.72 1.23
CA THR A 82 -14.65 -1.00 1.86
C THR A 82 -15.90 -1.87 1.90
N LEU A 83 -16.16 -2.65 0.85
CA LEU A 83 -17.31 -3.57 0.81
C LEU A 83 -17.24 -4.61 1.93
N ARG A 84 -16.07 -5.25 2.07
CA ARG A 84 -15.87 -6.26 3.10
C ARG A 84 -15.91 -5.66 4.51
N LYS A 85 -15.39 -4.44 4.70
CA LYS A 85 -15.37 -3.78 6.02
C LYS A 85 -16.76 -3.29 6.44
N THR A 86 -17.56 -2.78 5.50
CA THR A 86 -18.80 -2.08 5.82
C THR A 86 -20.02 -2.98 5.75
N TYR A 87 -20.05 -3.94 4.82
CA TYR A 87 -21.28 -4.70 4.51
C TYR A 87 -21.18 -6.19 4.79
N TYR A 88 -20.00 -6.79 4.70
CA TYR A 88 -19.83 -8.23 4.94
C TYR A 88 -19.83 -8.55 6.43
N LYS A 89 -20.73 -9.45 6.83
CA LYS A 89 -20.82 -9.97 8.20
C LYS A 89 -20.35 -11.43 8.21
N PRO A 90 -19.14 -11.73 8.72
CA PRO A 90 -18.57 -13.09 8.65
C PRO A 90 -19.34 -14.13 9.49
N ASN A 91 -20.10 -13.67 10.49
CA ASN A 91 -20.85 -14.55 11.41
C ASN A 91 -22.32 -14.72 11.00
N VAL A 92 -22.71 -14.19 9.85
CA VAL A 92 -24.09 -14.29 9.32
C VAL A 92 -24.04 -15.12 8.04
N PRO A 93 -24.96 -16.07 7.84
CA PRO A 93 -25.01 -16.83 6.59
C PRO A 93 -25.12 -15.93 5.36
N ALA A 94 -24.42 -16.26 4.27
CA ALA A 94 -24.45 -15.45 3.05
C ALA A 94 -25.86 -15.31 2.45
N ILE A 95 -26.73 -16.30 2.65
CA ILE A 95 -28.14 -16.26 2.21
C ILE A 95 -28.94 -15.13 2.88
N GLU A 96 -28.59 -14.75 4.11
CA GLU A 96 -29.20 -13.64 4.84
C GLU A 96 -28.60 -12.28 4.46
N GLN A 97 -27.59 -12.26 3.59
CA GLN A 97 -26.88 -11.07 3.15
C GLN A 97 -27.10 -10.76 1.65
N LEU A 98 -28.02 -11.46 0.98
CA LEU A 98 -28.25 -11.33 -0.47
C LEU A 98 -28.75 -9.95 -0.90
N ASP A 99 -29.37 -9.20 0.00
CA ASP A 99 -29.85 -7.85 -0.30
C ASP A 99 -28.68 -6.91 -0.57
N CYS A 100 -28.71 -6.31 -1.76
CA CYS A 100 -27.65 -5.41 -2.20
C CYS A 100 -27.56 -4.20 -1.25
N PRO A 101 -26.39 -3.91 -0.66
CA PRO A 101 -26.27 -2.92 0.40
C PRO A 101 -26.32 -1.46 -0.11
N THR A 102 -26.28 -1.25 -1.43
CA THR A 102 -26.26 0.10 -2.01
C THR A 102 -26.68 0.08 -3.49
N PRO A 103 -27.41 1.10 -3.98
CA PRO A 103 -27.84 1.19 -5.38
C PRO A 103 -26.68 1.29 -6.38
N GLN A 104 -25.47 1.57 -5.92
CA GLN A 104 -24.28 1.64 -6.77
C GLN A 104 -23.75 0.27 -7.22
N ILE A 105 -24.16 -0.82 -6.56
CA ILE A 105 -23.76 -2.19 -6.87
C ILE A 105 -24.90 -2.89 -7.60
N HIS A 106 -24.57 -3.59 -8.69
CA HIS A 106 -25.53 -4.48 -9.32
C HIS A 106 -25.80 -5.70 -8.43
N LYS A 107 -27.08 -6.09 -8.26
CA LYS A 107 -27.47 -7.19 -7.37
C LYS A 107 -26.69 -8.48 -7.66
N ASP A 108 -26.58 -8.85 -8.94
CA ASP A 108 -25.85 -10.07 -9.33
C ASP A 108 -24.36 -10.00 -8.96
N GLN A 109 -23.75 -8.82 -9.07
CA GLN A 109 -22.35 -8.65 -8.67
C GLN A 109 -22.16 -8.81 -7.17
N TRP A 110 -23.14 -8.36 -6.38
CA TRP A 110 -23.13 -8.54 -4.93
C TRP A 110 -23.25 -10.01 -4.56
N VAL A 111 -24.22 -10.73 -5.14
CA VAL A 111 -24.40 -12.18 -4.90
C VAL A 111 -23.14 -12.96 -5.29
N ASN A 112 -22.58 -12.69 -6.46
CA ASN A 112 -21.34 -13.34 -6.90
C ASN A 112 -20.16 -13.02 -5.97
N LEU A 113 -20.07 -11.79 -5.45
CA LEU A 113 -19.05 -11.42 -4.47
C LEU A 113 -19.19 -12.19 -3.15
N LEU A 114 -20.42 -12.39 -2.66
CA LEU A 114 -20.68 -13.22 -1.49
C LEU A 114 -20.23 -14.67 -1.74
N CYS A 115 -20.56 -15.25 -2.90
CA CYS A 115 -20.10 -16.59 -3.28
C CYS A 115 -18.56 -16.68 -3.30
N ILE A 116 -17.87 -15.65 -3.80
CA ILE A 116 -16.42 -15.58 -3.77
C ILE A 116 -15.90 -15.59 -2.33
N TRP A 117 -16.48 -14.79 -1.44
CA TRP A 117 -16.05 -14.74 -0.03
C TRP A 117 -16.35 -16.02 0.74
N GLU A 118 -17.43 -16.71 0.39
CA GLU A 118 -17.79 -18.00 0.98
C GLU A 118 -16.97 -19.18 0.45
N SER A 119 -16.30 -19.02 -0.69
CA SER A 119 -15.49 -20.08 -1.30
C SER A 119 -14.33 -20.53 -0.40
N ASP A 120 -14.04 -21.84 -0.44
CA ASP A 120 -12.94 -22.42 0.34
C ASP A 120 -11.59 -21.79 0.03
N ASN A 121 -11.33 -21.47 -1.25
CA ASN A 121 -10.08 -20.85 -1.67
C ASN A 121 -9.88 -19.47 -1.02
N PHE A 122 -10.96 -18.69 -0.93
CA PHE A 122 -10.92 -17.39 -0.29
C PHE A 122 -10.77 -17.50 1.23
N LYS A 123 -11.53 -18.39 1.88
CA LYS A 123 -11.42 -18.66 3.32
C LYS A 123 -10.02 -19.11 3.72
N LYS A 124 -9.45 -20.09 2.99
CA LYS A 124 -8.06 -20.56 3.17
C LYS A 124 -7.06 -19.39 3.05
N SER A 125 -7.19 -18.58 2.00
CA SER A 125 -6.32 -17.40 1.81
C SER A 125 -6.49 -16.38 2.92
N SER A 126 -7.72 -16.19 3.42
CA SER A 126 -8.03 -15.26 4.51
C SER A 126 -7.40 -15.70 5.83
N GLU A 127 -7.46 -16.99 6.18
CA GLU A 127 -6.83 -17.52 7.40
C GLU A 127 -5.30 -17.44 7.31
N VAL A 128 -4.70 -17.83 6.19
CA VAL A 128 -3.24 -17.68 5.99
C VAL A 128 -2.81 -16.22 6.13
N ASN A 129 -3.59 -15.26 5.60
CA ASN A 129 -3.29 -13.84 5.75
C ASN A 129 -3.45 -13.35 7.20
N LYS A 130 -4.40 -13.90 7.96
CA LYS A 130 -4.58 -13.62 9.39
C LYS A 130 -3.40 -14.13 10.21
N ASP A 131 -2.94 -15.35 9.93
CA ASP A 131 -1.75 -15.94 10.55
C ASP A 131 -0.46 -15.18 10.18
N ASN A 132 -0.33 -14.76 8.92
CA ASN A 132 0.80 -13.93 8.51
C ASN A 132 0.76 -12.56 9.21
N ARG A 133 -0.43 -12.01 9.43
CA ARG A 133 -0.60 -10.75 10.15
C ARG A 133 -0.25 -10.88 11.63
N SER A 134 -0.56 -12.00 12.28
CA SER A 134 -0.21 -12.22 13.70
C SER A 134 1.30 -12.41 13.91
N LYS A 135 2.03 -12.88 12.89
CA LYS A 135 3.50 -13.02 12.90
C LYS A 135 4.25 -11.71 12.61
N LYS A 136 3.56 -10.61 12.37
CA LYS A 136 4.19 -9.32 12.04
C LYS A 136 4.76 -8.68 13.32
N VAL A 137 6.08 -8.77 13.48
CA VAL A 137 6.79 -8.27 14.66
C VAL A 137 7.07 -6.78 14.57
N ILE A 138 7.57 -6.31 13.42
CA ILE A 138 7.98 -4.91 13.21
C ILE A 138 6.77 -4.05 12.84
N ASN A 139 6.43 -3.06 13.67
CA ASN A 139 5.34 -2.12 13.45
C ASN A 139 5.85 -0.71 13.14
N HIS A 140 5.03 0.11 12.47
CA HIS A 140 5.35 1.52 12.21
C HIS A 140 4.40 2.41 13.01
N CYS A 141 4.78 3.67 13.25
CA CYS A 141 4.03 4.61 14.08
C CYS A 141 3.60 5.90 13.36
N VAL A 142 3.59 5.92 12.02
CA VAL A 142 3.51 7.18 11.24
C VAL A 142 2.11 7.80 11.09
N GLY A 143 1.10 7.24 11.75
CA GLY A 143 -0.27 7.76 11.72
C GLY A 143 -0.81 7.95 10.29
N THR A 144 -1.44 9.11 10.02
CA THR A 144 -2.08 9.42 8.73
C THR A 144 -1.12 9.91 7.65
N LYS A 145 0.16 10.09 7.97
CA LYS A 145 1.17 10.60 7.04
C LYS A 145 1.55 9.50 6.04
N SER A 146 1.35 9.76 4.76
CA SER A 146 1.67 8.80 3.69
C SER A 146 3.18 8.52 3.59
N TYR A 147 3.55 7.26 3.33
CA TYR A 147 4.96 6.87 3.12
C TYR A 147 5.63 7.64 1.99
N ALA A 148 4.89 7.99 0.93
CA ALA A 148 5.40 8.83 -0.14
C ALA A 148 5.93 10.18 0.38
N ARG A 149 5.19 10.82 1.30
CA ARG A 149 5.58 12.08 1.94
C ARG A 149 6.78 11.90 2.86
N ILE A 150 6.80 10.85 3.67
CA ILE A 150 7.94 10.57 4.58
C ILE A 150 9.21 10.32 3.78
N ARG A 151 9.14 9.53 2.70
CA ARG A 151 10.30 9.25 1.82
C ARG A 151 10.88 10.53 1.22
N LYS A 152 10.00 11.42 0.74
CA LYS A 152 10.41 12.74 0.25
C LYS A 152 11.12 13.57 1.33
N GLU A 153 10.65 13.51 2.58
CA GLU A 153 11.31 14.18 3.72
C GLU A 153 12.58 13.47 4.21
N ALA A 154 12.73 12.19 3.90
CA ALA A 154 13.86 11.35 4.29
C ALA A 154 14.99 11.36 3.24
N GLU A 155 14.89 12.20 2.21
CA GLU A 155 15.86 12.27 1.10
C GLU A 155 16.12 10.89 0.46
N ASP A 156 15.09 10.03 0.48
CA ASP A 156 15.05 8.67 -0.07
C ASP A 156 16.05 7.63 0.50
N THR A 157 16.81 7.89 1.58
CA THR A 157 17.62 6.83 2.20
C THR A 157 16.79 5.88 3.05
N GLY A 158 17.09 4.57 2.96
CA GLY A 158 16.37 3.52 3.66
C GLY A 158 16.46 3.62 5.18
N GLU A 159 17.65 3.94 5.71
CA GLU A 159 17.89 4.17 7.14
C GLU A 159 17.00 5.28 7.68
N THR A 160 17.09 6.48 7.11
CA THR A 160 16.41 7.66 7.67
C THR A 160 14.90 7.48 7.58
N PHE A 161 14.42 6.86 6.51
CA PHE A 161 13.02 6.45 6.38
C PHE A 161 12.62 5.46 7.48
N PHE A 162 13.42 4.43 7.74
CA PHE A 162 13.13 3.44 8.77
C PHE A 162 13.05 4.08 10.16
N LYS A 163 14.06 4.86 10.54
CA LYS A 163 14.06 5.61 11.82
C LYS A 163 12.84 6.52 11.94
N LYS A 164 12.56 7.34 10.92
CA LYS A 164 11.36 8.21 10.90
C LYS A 164 10.04 7.45 11.01
N THR A 165 9.97 6.22 10.50
CA THR A 165 8.73 5.43 10.50
C THR A 165 8.52 4.57 11.74
N HIS A 166 9.60 4.30 12.49
CA HIS A 166 9.60 3.39 13.63
C HIS A 166 10.00 4.09 14.95
N THR A 167 10.21 5.41 14.95
CA THR A 167 10.43 6.23 16.15
C THR A 167 9.19 7.07 16.49
N ARG A 168 8.71 6.98 17.73
CA ARG A 168 7.56 7.73 18.25
C ARG A 168 7.92 9.21 18.47
N LYS A 169 6.90 10.04 18.75
CA LYS A 169 7.08 11.48 18.99
C LYS A 169 7.94 11.81 20.23
N ASP A 170 7.99 10.91 21.20
CA ASP A 170 8.82 11.02 22.40
C ASP A 170 10.27 10.57 22.18
N GLY A 171 10.63 10.17 20.94
CA GLY A 171 11.95 9.67 20.58
C GLY A 171 12.16 8.17 20.84
N THR A 172 11.18 7.47 21.41
CA THR A 172 11.32 6.03 21.68
C THR A 172 11.00 5.16 20.46
N PRO A 173 11.68 4.02 20.28
CA PRO A 173 11.29 3.04 19.27
C PRO A 173 9.87 2.52 19.48
N VAL A 174 9.20 2.16 18.39
CA VAL A 174 7.82 1.68 18.41
C VAL A 174 7.66 0.29 19.03
N ASP A 175 8.65 -0.58 18.87
CA ASP A 175 8.76 -1.91 19.45
C ASP A 175 10.24 -2.34 19.57
N ASP A 176 10.50 -3.41 20.33
CA ASP A 176 11.85 -3.90 20.62
C ASP A 176 12.56 -4.37 19.33
N ALA A 177 11.84 -5.02 18.41
CA ALA A 177 12.42 -5.46 17.13
C ALA A 177 12.88 -4.27 16.27
N SER A 178 12.11 -3.18 16.26
CA SER A 178 12.50 -1.94 15.58
C SER A 178 13.73 -1.33 16.22
N LYS A 179 13.85 -1.38 17.55
CA LYS A 179 15.03 -0.92 18.28
C LYS A 179 16.27 -1.72 17.89
N GLU A 180 16.18 -3.06 17.92
CA GLU A 180 17.30 -3.94 17.52
C GLU A 180 17.79 -3.65 16.10
N ILE A 181 16.86 -3.40 15.17
CA ILE A 181 17.20 -3.02 13.80
C ILE A 181 17.87 -1.65 13.75
N MET A 182 17.37 -0.65 14.48
CA MET A 182 18.00 0.68 14.55
C MET A 182 19.42 0.59 15.10
N ASP A 183 19.62 -0.13 16.21
CA ASP A 183 20.93 -0.32 16.85
C ASP A 183 21.92 -0.97 15.87
N LYS A 184 21.46 -1.99 15.12
CA LYS A 184 22.27 -2.66 14.10
C LYS A 184 22.60 -1.77 12.90
N ILE A 185 21.69 -0.89 12.50
CA ILE A 185 21.98 0.10 11.45
C ILE A 185 23.06 1.07 11.93
N ASP A 186 22.95 1.58 13.15
CA ASP A 186 23.92 2.51 13.73
C ASP A 186 25.31 1.87 13.90
N GLU A 187 25.36 0.59 14.29
CA GLU A 187 26.59 -0.18 14.38
C GLU A 187 27.29 -0.30 13.01
N LEU A 188 26.57 -0.72 11.96
CA LEU A 188 27.14 -0.89 10.61
C LEU A 188 27.61 0.44 10.01
N LEU A 189 26.87 1.53 10.24
CA LEU A 189 27.26 2.86 9.77
C LEU A 189 28.49 3.40 10.52
N SER A 190 28.63 3.07 11.81
CA SER A 190 29.79 3.46 12.61
C SER A 190 31.05 2.73 12.16
N GLN A 191 30.96 1.42 11.90
CA GLN A 191 32.08 0.62 11.38
C GLN A 191 32.62 1.17 10.05
N GLN A 192 31.74 1.56 9.13
CA GLN A 192 32.12 2.11 7.83
C GLN A 192 32.86 3.47 7.94
N THR A 193 32.52 4.28 8.94
CA THR A 193 33.13 5.60 9.13
C THR A 193 34.59 5.48 9.58
N ASN A 194 34.91 4.42 10.32
CA ASN A 194 36.27 4.12 10.75
C ASN A 194 37.15 3.54 9.62
N GLU A 195 36.55 2.99 8.56
CA GLU A 195 37.25 2.42 7.39
C GLU A 195 37.56 3.45 6.29
N ASN A 196 37.28 4.74 6.53
CA ASN A 196 37.62 5.87 5.65
C ASN A 196 37.06 5.77 4.21
N SER A 197 35.95 5.05 4.01
CA SER A 197 35.23 5.01 2.72
C SER A 197 34.28 6.21 2.59
N GLU A 198 34.17 6.81 1.40
CA GLU A 198 33.19 7.87 1.14
C GLU A 198 31.77 7.37 1.44
N ARG A 199 31.06 8.09 2.32
CA ARG A 199 29.69 7.80 2.74
C ARG A 199 28.72 8.19 1.61
N THR A 200 28.59 7.32 0.61
CA THR A 200 27.59 7.47 -0.47
C THR A 200 26.22 6.96 -0.02
N THR A 201 25.15 7.52 -0.56
CA THR A 201 23.76 7.08 -0.30
C THR A 201 23.55 5.61 -0.64
N ALA A 202 24.17 5.13 -1.72
CA ALA A 202 24.12 3.72 -2.13
C ALA A 202 24.77 2.79 -1.10
N ALA A 203 25.88 3.19 -0.47
CA ALA A 203 26.52 2.40 0.56
C ALA A 203 25.66 2.33 1.85
N GLN A 204 25.02 3.45 2.22
CA GLN A 204 24.08 3.49 3.35
C GLN A 204 22.87 2.57 3.13
N ASP A 205 22.32 2.56 1.92
CA ASP A 205 21.19 1.69 1.57
C ASP A 205 21.58 0.19 1.56
N ASP A 206 22.80 -0.15 1.14
CA ASP A 206 23.30 -1.53 1.24
C ASP A 206 23.46 -1.97 2.71
N MET A 207 23.96 -1.09 3.59
CA MET A 207 24.06 -1.37 5.02
C MET A 207 22.68 -1.52 5.67
N PHE A 208 21.75 -0.64 5.33
CA PHE A 208 20.36 -0.77 5.76
C PHE A 208 19.75 -2.10 5.31
N ALA A 209 19.99 -2.51 4.06
CA ALA A 209 19.54 -3.79 3.54
C ALA A 209 20.19 -4.99 4.25
N LYS A 210 21.45 -4.87 4.70
CA LYS A 210 22.14 -5.87 5.53
C LYS A 210 21.57 -5.94 6.95
N ALA A 211 21.26 -4.80 7.57
CA ALA A 211 20.69 -4.73 8.91
C ALA A 211 19.34 -5.47 8.99
N LEU A 212 18.46 -5.22 8.01
CA LEU A 212 17.15 -5.85 7.86
C LEU A 212 17.18 -7.36 7.53
N GLY A 213 18.30 -7.87 7.02
CA GLY A 213 18.41 -9.26 6.60
C GLY A 213 17.63 -9.60 5.30
N LYS A 214 17.94 -10.77 4.71
CA LYS A 214 17.42 -11.15 3.37
C LYS A 214 15.89 -11.31 3.32
N SER A 215 15.22 -11.63 4.44
CA SER A 215 13.79 -11.95 4.54
C SER A 215 12.86 -10.73 4.58
N GLU A 216 13.34 -9.57 5.01
CA GLU A 216 12.49 -8.38 5.25
C GLU A 216 12.50 -7.37 4.09
N ARG A 217 13.40 -7.56 3.13
CA ARG A 217 13.58 -6.72 1.93
C ARG A 217 12.34 -6.56 1.05
N ARG A 218 11.30 -7.40 1.19
CA ARG A 218 10.04 -7.27 0.43
C ARG A 218 8.94 -6.51 1.18
N ALA A 219 9.02 -6.38 2.50
CA ALA A 219 7.92 -5.87 3.33
C ALA A 219 7.92 -4.34 3.45
N LEU A 220 9.09 -3.69 3.38
CA LEU A 220 9.22 -2.23 3.56
C LEU A 220 9.11 -1.42 2.24
N TRP A 221 9.14 -2.12 1.10
CA TRP A 221 9.13 -1.52 -0.24
C TRP A 221 7.77 -1.64 -0.96
N ALA A 222 6.75 -2.18 -0.28
CA ALA A 222 5.41 -2.40 -0.81
C ALA A 222 4.41 -1.34 -0.32
#